data_AF-A0A1A7ZPC6-F1
#
_entry.id   AF-A0A1A7ZPC6-F1
#
_cell.length_a   1.000
_cell.length_b   1.000
_cell.length_c   1.000
_cell.angle_alpha   90.00
_cell.angle_beta   90.00
_cell.angle_gamma   90.00
#
_symmetry.space_group_name_H-M   'P 1'
#
loop_
_entity.id
_entity.type
_entity.pdbx_description
1 polymer ?
#
loop_
_entity_poly.entity_id
_entity_poly.type
_entity_poly.pdbx_seq_one_letter_code
_entity_poly.pdbx_strand_id
1 'polypeptide(L)'
;AVRLGWMDMAELLVGYGADVNTRMPTQSSTFPSAILLGMESLSILKLLLDHGCNAQLCFDCPYGLKPHPANVPLRRPIDELRVSEHLVPQRSIQYCEAISSTSYSRLFGPVISMLLDYVGHVKLCSRMIEVLESRSDWIPIRLKALQVWKNVPKRQ
;
A
#
# COMPACT_ATOMS: atom_id res chain seq x y z
N ALA A 1 -3.46 15.38 9.24
CA ALA A 1 -2.38 15.83 8.34
C ALA A 1 -2.30 14.95 7.09
N VAL A 2 -1.77 13.72 7.18
CA VAL A 2 -1.56 12.79 6.03
C VAL A 2 -2.79 12.67 5.11
N ARG A 3 -3.94 12.22 5.65
CA ARG A 3 -5.19 12.05 4.88
C ARG A 3 -5.65 13.32 4.16
N LEU A 4 -5.36 14.49 4.72
CA LEU A 4 -5.80 15.77 4.17
C LEU A 4 -4.79 16.38 3.19
N GLY A 5 -3.65 15.72 2.94
CA GLY A 5 -2.63 16.31 2.07
C GLY A 5 -1.83 17.44 2.73
N TRP A 6 -1.96 17.66 4.05
CA TRP A 6 -1.31 18.78 4.74
C TRP A 6 0.15 18.48 5.03
N MET A 7 1.02 18.86 4.10
CA MET A 7 2.46 18.58 4.13
C MET A 7 3.15 19.15 5.36
N ASP A 8 3.06 20.47 5.59
CA ASP A 8 3.76 21.15 6.70
C ASP A 8 3.38 20.56 8.06
N MET A 9 2.11 20.21 8.23
CA MET A 9 1.62 19.57 9.45
C MET A 9 2.12 18.13 9.59
N ALA A 10 2.23 17.39 8.49
CA ALA A 10 2.79 16.04 8.51
C ALA A 10 4.28 16.07 8.87
N GLU A 11 5.04 17.00 8.27
CA GLU A 11 6.46 17.19 8.54
C GLU A 11 6.70 17.59 10.01
N LEU A 12 5.90 18.54 10.53
CA LEU A 12 5.96 18.92 11.94
C LEU A 12 5.73 17.72 12.85
N LEU A 13 4.65 16.96 12.65
CA LEU A 13 4.31 15.82 13.50
C LEU A 13 5.43 14.76 13.50
N VAL A 14 5.94 14.42 12.33
CA VAL A 14 7.00 13.42 12.19
C VAL A 14 8.33 13.93 12.77
N GLY A 15 8.66 15.21 12.58
CA GLY A 15 9.83 15.86 13.18
C GLY A 15 9.82 15.87 14.70
N TYR A 16 8.63 15.87 15.33
CA TYR A 16 8.45 15.73 16.78
C TYR A 16 8.36 14.27 17.26
N GLY A 17 8.60 13.29 16.39
CA GLY A 17 8.66 11.87 16.78
C GLY A 17 7.32 11.13 16.70
N ALA A 18 6.34 11.61 15.92
CA ALA A 18 5.14 10.83 15.65
C ALA A 18 5.50 9.51 14.94
N ASP A 19 4.98 8.38 15.45
CA ASP A 19 5.23 7.07 14.87
C ASP A 19 4.46 6.87 13.55
N VAL A 20 5.20 6.87 12.44
CA VAL A 20 4.69 6.67 11.07
C VAL A 20 4.16 5.25 10.79
N ASN A 21 4.42 4.30 11.70
CA ASN A 21 3.95 2.92 11.62
C ASN A 21 2.73 2.63 12.51
N THR A 22 2.19 3.65 13.16
CA THR A 22 0.98 3.54 13.99
C THR A 22 -0.17 2.96 13.16
N ARG A 23 -0.82 1.91 13.71
CA ARG A 23 -2.00 1.30 13.10
C ARG A 23 -3.26 2.01 13.60
N MET A 24 -4.19 2.31 12.69
CA MET A 24 -5.49 2.86 13.08
C MET A 24 -6.43 1.74 13.54
N PRO A 25 -7.02 1.80 14.75
CA PRO A 25 -7.98 0.79 15.21
C PRO A 25 -9.25 0.74 14.35
N THR A 26 -9.65 1.88 13.79
CA THR A 26 -10.85 2.04 12.96
C THR A 26 -10.68 1.52 11.54
N GLN A 27 -9.45 1.23 11.12
CA GLN A 27 -9.12 0.77 9.78
C GLN A 27 -8.06 -0.31 9.87
N SER A 28 -8.50 -1.56 10.01
CA SER A 28 -7.60 -2.69 9.97
C SER A 28 -7.01 -2.82 8.56
N SER A 29 -5.72 -2.50 8.41
CA SER A 29 -4.91 -2.82 7.23
C SER A 29 -3.72 -3.68 7.65
N THR A 30 -3.25 -4.56 6.77
CA THR A 30 -2.03 -5.35 7.03
C THR A 30 -0.74 -4.55 6.88
N PHE A 31 -0.84 -3.38 6.25
CA PHE A 31 0.24 -2.42 6.02
C PHE A 31 -0.02 -1.11 6.78
N PRO A 32 1.00 -0.25 6.98
CA PRO A 32 0.84 0.99 7.74
C PRO A 32 -0.31 1.87 7.24
N SER A 33 -1.18 2.31 8.16
CA SER A 33 -2.34 3.15 7.81
C SER A 33 -1.91 4.49 7.20
N ALA A 34 -0.73 4.99 7.55
CA ALA A 34 -0.15 6.19 6.96
C ALA A 34 0.05 6.06 5.44
N ILE A 35 0.45 4.88 4.94
CA ILE A 35 0.55 4.62 3.51
C ILE A 35 -0.84 4.63 2.88
N LEU A 36 -1.82 3.93 3.48
CA LEU A 36 -3.19 3.88 2.97
C LEU A 36 -3.80 5.28 2.82
N LEU A 37 -3.59 6.14 3.82
CA LEU A 37 -4.08 7.52 3.82
C LEU A 37 -3.24 8.45 2.93
N GLY A 38 -1.98 8.13 2.68
CA GLY A 38 -1.03 8.94 1.92
C GLY A 38 -0.95 8.60 0.43
N MET A 39 -1.67 7.57 -0.06
CA MET A 39 -1.53 7.11 -1.45
C MET A 39 -1.93 8.16 -2.50
N GLU A 40 -2.68 9.20 -2.13
CA GLU A 40 -3.07 10.28 -3.03
C GLU A 40 -2.02 11.38 -3.16
N SER A 41 -0.96 11.37 -2.34
CA SER A 41 0.10 12.38 -2.35
C SER A 41 1.49 11.73 -2.27
N LEU A 42 2.22 11.77 -3.38
CA LEU A 42 3.59 11.24 -3.46
C LEU A 42 4.54 11.97 -2.49
N SER A 43 4.37 13.27 -2.28
CA SER A 43 5.22 14.04 -1.37
C SER A 43 5.05 13.60 0.08
N ILE A 44 3.81 13.38 0.51
CA ILE A 44 3.54 12.89 1.86
C ILE A 44 4.00 11.45 2.01
N LEU A 45 3.73 10.61 1.01
CA LEU A 45 4.20 9.23 1.05
C LEU A 45 5.73 9.17 1.17
N LYS A 46 6.44 10.00 0.39
CA LYS A 46 7.90 10.11 0.46
C LYS A 46 8.37 10.52 1.86
N LEU A 47 7.77 11.56 2.46
CA LEU A 47 8.07 11.97 3.83
C LEU A 47 7.92 10.80 4.82
N LEU A 48 6.79 10.08 4.75
CA LEU A 48 6.56 8.95 5.65
C LEU A 48 7.63 7.86 5.48
N LEU A 49 8.01 7.54 4.24
CA LEU A 49 9.03 6.55 3.92
C LEU A 49 10.43 6.98 4.36
N ASP A 50 10.80 8.24 4.13
CA ASP A 50 12.07 8.83 4.57
C ASP A 50 12.22 8.78 6.11
N HIS A 51 11.10 8.76 6.84
CA HIS A 51 11.07 8.62 8.30
C HIS A 51 10.77 7.19 8.79
N GLY A 52 10.99 6.17 7.95
CA GLY A 52 10.97 4.76 8.38
C GLY A 52 9.60 4.09 8.38
N CYS A 53 8.64 4.61 7.61
CA CYS A 53 7.38 3.91 7.38
C CYS A 53 7.65 2.57 6.67
N ASN A 54 7.13 1.48 7.23
CA ASN A 54 7.45 0.12 6.82
C ASN A 54 6.65 -0.29 5.56
N ALA A 55 7.19 0.11 4.40
CA ALA A 55 6.65 -0.24 3.08
C ALA A 55 6.68 -1.75 2.78
N GLN A 56 7.53 -2.53 3.45
CA GLN A 56 7.63 -3.98 3.21
C GLN A 56 6.27 -4.67 3.40
N LEU A 57 5.49 -4.21 4.38
CA LEU A 57 4.17 -4.76 4.69
C LEU A 57 3.15 -4.55 3.55
N CYS A 58 3.38 -3.60 2.64
CA CYS A 58 2.55 -3.46 1.43
C CYS A 58 2.66 -4.67 0.51
N PHE A 59 3.74 -5.45 0.62
CA PHE A 59 3.99 -6.62 -0.21
C PHE A 59 3.88 -7.94 0.57
N ASP A 60 3.47 -7.88 1.84
CA ASP A 60 3.22 -9.07 2.66
C ASP A 60 1.75 -9.52 2.56
N CYS A 61 1.43 -10.15 1.42
CA CYS A 61 0.09 -10.65 1.17
C CYS A 61 -0.03 -12.14 1.53
N PRO A 62 -1.00 -12.54 2.39
CA PRO A 62 -1.15 -13.91 2.85
C PRO A 62 -1.54 -14.90 1.75
N TYR A 63 -2.13 -14.40 0.64
CA TYR A 63 -2.49 -15.24 -0.50
C TYR A 63 -1.28 -15.58 -1.37
N GLY A 64 -0.22 -14.76 -1.39
CA GLY A 64 0.91 -14.95 -2.29
C GLY A 64 0.46 -15.13 -3.74
N LEU A 65 0.93 -16.20 -4.40
CA LEU A 65 0.55 -16.52 -5.79
C LEU A 65 -0.81 -17.26 -5.91
N LYS A 66 -1.51 -17.54 -4.80
CA LYS A 66 -2.81 -18.21 -4.85
C LYS A 66 -3.90 -17.28 -5.40
N PRO A 67 -5.00 -17.81 -5.95
CA PRO A 67 -6.14 -16.99 -6.34
C PRO A 67 -6.68 -16.19 -5.16
N HIS A 68 -6.95 -14.90 -5.39
CA HIS A 68 -7.62 -14.06 -4.40
C HIS A 68 -9.13 -14.19 -4.54
N PRO A 69 -9.91 -14.05 -3.45
CA PRO A 69 -11.38 -13.96 -3.54
C PRO A 69 -11.78 -12.75 -4.40
N ALA A 70 -12.94 -12.80 -5.04
CA ALA A 70 -13.44 -11.71 -5.88
C ALA A 70 -13.32 -10.35 -5.16
N ASN A 71 -12.88 -9.32 -5.89
CA ASN A 71 -12.82 -7.96 -5.35
C ASN A 71 -14.26 -7.50 -5.08
N VAL A 72 -14.63 -7.45 -3.81
CA VAL A 72 -15.77 -6.65 -3.39
C VAL A 72 -15.27 -5.20 -3.44
N PRO A 73 -15.90 -4.28 -4.19
CA PRO A 73 -15.49 -2.90 -4.21
C PRO A 73 -15.54 -2.38 -2.78
N LEU A 74 -14.38 -2.10 -2.20
CA LEU A 74 -14.32 -1.39 -0.94
C LEU A 74 -15.00 -0.04 -1.22
N ARG A 75 -16.17 0.22 -0.61
CA ARG A 75 -16.64 1.60 -0.48
C ARG A 75 -15.48 2.37 0.13
N ARG A 76 -15.22 3.59 -0.35
CA ARG A 76 -13.96 4.31 -0.08
C ARG A 76 -13.54 4.05 1.36
N PRO A 77 -12.28 3.71 1.65
CA PRO A 77 -11.85 3.57 3.05
C PRO A 77 -12.14 4.84 3.89
N ILE A 78 -12.38 5.97 3.20
CA ILE A 78 -12.82 7.27 3.72
C ILE A 78 -14.30 7.26 4.19
N ASP A 79 -15.18 6.47 3.56
CA ASP A 79 -16.62 6.40 3.85
C ASP A 79 -16.97 5.42 4.99
N GLU A 80 -16.09 4.47 5.32
CA GLU A 80 -16.27 3.55 6.47
C GLU A 80 -16.23 4.27 7.83
N LEU A 81 -15.78 5.52 7.87
CA LEU A 81 -15.83 6.38 9.06
C LEU A 81 -17.26 6.81 9.45
N ARG A 82 -18.27 6.54 8.62
CA ARG A 82 -19.66 7.01 8.83
C ARG A 82 -20.68 5.91 9.17
N VAL A 83 -20.31 4.63 9.19
CA VAL A 83 -21.31 3.55 9.40
C VAL A 83 -20.88 2.56 10.48
N SER A 84 -21.44 2.80 11.67
CA SER A 84 -21.97 1.85 12.67
C SER A 84 -21.05 0.78 13.30
N GLU A 85 -21.02 0.80 14.64
CA GLU A 85 -20.28 -0.06 15.59
C GLU A 85 -20.65 -1.55 15.60
N HIS A 86 -21.44 -2.09 14.67
CA HIS A 86 -21.88 -3.49 14.78
C HIS A 86 -21.92 -4.26 13.44
N LEU A 87 -21.15 -5.37 13.42
CA LEU A 87 -21.28 -6.57 12.56
C LEU A 87 -20.70 -6.57 11.13
N VAL A 88 -19.39 -6.30 10.98
CA VAL A 88 -18.64 -6.86 9.84
C VAL A 88 -17.37 -7.52 10.38
N PRO A 89 -17.01 -8.76 9.98
CA PRO A 89 -15.73 -9.35 10.37
C PRO A 89 -14.64 -8.35 10.03
N GLN A 90 -13.78 -8.01 11.00
CA GLN A 90 -12.64 -7.11 10.82
C GLN A 90 -11.66 -7.70 9.79
N ARG A 91 -12.01 -7.64 8.52
CA ARG A 91 -11.17 -8.09 7.43
C ARG A 91 -10.13 -7.01 7.21
N SER A 92 -8.89 -7.33 7.55
CA SER A 92 -7.78 -6.43 7.32
C SER A 92 -7.59 -6.20 5.81
N ILE A 93 -7.66 -4.94 5.38
CA ILE A 93 -7.45 -4.53 3.99
C ILE A 93 -6.01 -4.85 3.60
N GLN A 94 -5.84 -5.60 2.51
CA GLN A 94 -4.54 -5.85 1.90
C GLN A 94 -4.17 -4.73 0.94
N TYR A 95 -2.89 -4.42 0.80
CA TYR A 95 -2.45 -3.37 -0.13
C TYR A 95 -2.84 -3.70 -1.59
N CYS A 96 -2.66 -4.95 -2.02
CA CYS A 96 -3.09 -5.41 -3.34
C CYS A 96 -4.60 -5.26 -3.56
N GLU A 97 -5.42 -5.32 -2.52
CA GLU A 97 -6.86 -5.05 -2.61
C GLU A 97 -7.13 -3.55 -2.78
N ALA A 98 -6.45 -2.72 -1.99
CA ALA A 98 -6.61 -1.27 -2.02
C ALA A 98 -6.30 -0.66 -3.39
N ILE A 99 -5.21 -1.08 -4.05
CA ILE A 99 -4.83 -0.57 -5.37
C ILE A 99 -5.66 -1.16 -6.52
N SER A 100 -6.28 -2.33 -6.33
CA SER A 100 -7.16 -2.95 -7.34
C SER A 100 -8.57 -2.38 -7.32
N SER A 101 -9.08 -1.94 -6.16
CA SER A 101 -10.48 -1.51 -6.01
C SER A 101 -10.72 -0.04 -6.38
N THR A 102 -9.67 0.78 -6.48
CA THR A 102 -9.82 2.23 -6.65
C THR A 102 -9.96 2.61 -8.12
N SER A 103 -11.01 3.37 -8.43
CA SER A 103 -11.31 3.88 -9.78
C SER A 103 -10.18 4.74 -10.40
N TYR A 104 -9.18 5.13 -9.61
CA TYR A 104 -7.99 5.88 -10.03
C TYR A 104 -6.74 5.02 -10.17
N SER A 105 -6.90 3.76 -10.55
CA SER A 105 -5.82 2.80 -10.71
C SER A 105 -4.60 3.28 -11.52
N ARG A 106 -4.75 4.29 -12.40
CA ARG A 106 -3.62 4.95 -13.11
C ARG A 106 -2.65 5.70 -12.17
N LEU A 107 -3.15 6.24 -11.06
CA LEU A 107 -2.37 7.08 -10.14
C LEU A 107 -1.44 6.29 -9.23
N PHE A 108 -1.63 4.97 -9.11
CA PHE A 108 -0.82 4.15 -8.21
C PHE A 108 0.49 3.65 -8.81
N GLY A 109 0.72 3.78 -10.11
CA GLY A 109 2.01 3.39 -10.72
C GLY A 109 3.20 4.07 -10.02
N PRO A 110 3.21 5.41 -9.92
CA PRO A 110 4.22 6.14 -9.17
C PRO A 110 4.29 5.76 -7.69
N VAL A 111 3.16 5.48 -7.04
CA VAL A 111 3.10 5.03 -5.64
C VAL A 111 3.79 3.68 -5.47
N ILE A 112 3.45 2.69 -6.29
CA ILE A 112 4.06 1.34 -6.26
C ILE A 112 5.56 1.45 -6.56
N SER A 113 5.93 2.24 -7.58
CA SER A 113 7.34 2.49 -7.89
C SER A 113 8.09 3.08 -6.71
N MET A 114 7.53 4.09 -6.05
CA MET A 114 8.13 4.70 -4.87
C MET A 114 8.27 3.70 -3.73
N LEU A 115 7.23 2.92 -3.41
CA LEU A 115 7.35 1.88 -2.37
C LEU A 115 8.45 0.87 -2.70
N LEU A 116 8.61 0.50 -3.98
CA LEU A 116 9.69 -0.37 -4.44
C LEU A 116 11.10 0.22 -4.27
N ASP A 117 11.25 1.56 -4.15
CA ASP A 117 12.55 2.20 -3.82
C ASP A 117 12.96 2.01 -2.36
N TYR A 118 11.99 1.83 -1.46
CA TYR A 118 12.21 1.77 0.00
C TYR A 118 12.16 0.35 0.57
N VAL A 119 12.03 -0.66 -0.30
CA VAL A 119 11.97 -2.07 0.10
C VAL A 119 13.13 -2.84 -0.50
N GLY A 120 13.64 -3.81 0.27
CA GLY A 120 14.53 -4.83 -0.23
C GLY A 120 13.74 -5.88 -0.99
N HIS A 121 14.03 -7.17 -0.78
CA HIS A 121 13.35 -8.27 -1.46
C HIS A 121 11.85 -8.34 -1.16
N VAL A 122 11.03 -8.22 -2.21
CA VAL A 122 9.57 -8.39 -2.15
C VAL A 122 9.11 -9.51 -3.06
N LYS A 123 8.04 -10.19 -2.64
CA LYS A 123 7.31 -11.17 -3.45
C LYS A 123 5.95 -10.59 -3.76
N LEU A 124 5.67 -10.37 -5.03
CA LEU A 124 4.35 -9.88 -5.44
C LEU A 124 3.34 -11.03 -5.38
N CYS A 125 2.14 -10.71 -4.90
CA CYS A 125 1.01 -11.65 -4.96
C CYS A 125 0.40 -11.69 -6.36
N SER A 126 -0.38 -12.73 -6.67
CA SER A 126 -1.04 -12.91 -7.97
C SER A 126 -1.84 -11.67 -8.41
N ARG A 127 -2.64 -11.10 -7.51
CA ARG A 127 -3.41 -9.86 -7.76
C ARG A 127 -2.53 -8.66 -8.10
N MET A 128 -1.41 -8.48 -7.41
CA MET A 128 -0.48 -7.39 -7.68
C MET A 128 0.17 -7.57 -9.06
N ILE A 129 0.52 -8.80 -9.42
CA ILE A 129 1.05 -9.14 -10.75
C ILE A 129 0.01 -8.82 -11.82
N GLU A 130 -1.24 -9.27 -11.66
CA GLU A 130 -2.35 -8.96 -12.57
C GLU A 130 -2.53 -7.45 -12.77
N VAL A 131 -2.49 -6.67 -11.69
CA VAL A 131 -2.58 -5.20 -11.75
C VAL A 131 -1.42 -4.61 -12.55
N LEU A 132 -0.19 -5.05 -12.31
CA LEU A 132 0.99 -4.58 -13.05
C LEU A 132 0.99 -5.02 -14.52
N GLU A 133 0.43 -6.18 -14.84
CA GLU A 133 0.36 -6.72 -16.20
C GLU A 133 -0.79 -6.13 -17.02
N SER A 134 -1.86 -5.67 -16.37
CA SER A 134 -3.01 -5.04 -17.02
C SER A 134 -2.67 -3.74 -17.78
N ARG A 135 -1.46 -3.20 -17.62
CA ARG A 135 -1.04 -1.89 -18.13
C ARG A 135 0.31 -1.93 -18.81
N SER A 136 0.35 -1.52 -20.07
CA SER A 136 1.59 -1.43 -20.86
C SER A 136 2.51 -0.30 -20.38
N ASP A 137 1.98 0.78 -19.81
CA ASP A 137 2.78 1.90 -19.28
C ASP A 137 3.53 1.55 -17.98
N TRP A 138 3.20 0.43 -17.33
CA TRP A 138 3.81 0.00 -16.06
C TRP A 138 4.95 -1.01 -16.22
N ILE A 139 5.41 -1.24 -17.47
CA ILE A 139 6.56 -2.10 -17.75
C ILE A 139 7.79 -1.75 -16.89
N PRO A 140 8.19 -0.47 -16.70
CA PRO A 140 9.34 -0.14 -15.85
C PRO A 140 9.15 -0.56 -14.39
N ILE A 141 7.93 -0.41 -13.86
CA ILE A 141 7.58 -0.79 -12.48
C ILE A 141 7.64 -2.30 -12.31
N ARG A 142 7.14 -3.05 -13.31
CA ARG A 142 7.21 -4.51 -13.33
C ARG A 142 8.67 -4.98 -13.35
N LEU A 143 9.51 -4.37 -14.19
CA LEU A 143 10.95 -4.69 -14.24
C LEU A 143 11.63 -4.41 -12.90
N LYS A 144 11.31 -3.30 -12.24
CA LYS A 144 11.81 -2.97 -10.90
C LYS A 144 11.41 -4.02 -9.87
N ALA A 145 10.14 -4.42 -9.84
CA ALA A 145 9.68 -5.47 -8.94
C ALA A 145 10.35 -6.83 -9.21
N LEU A 146 10.62 -7.16 -10.47
CA LEU A 146 11.34 -8.38 -10.84
C LEU A 146 12.82 -8.35 -10.42
N GLN A 147 13.48 -7.19 -10.51
CA GLN A 147 14.85 -7.02 -10.00
C GLN A 147 14.90 -7.23 -8.49
N VAL A 148 13.92 -6.67 -7.78
CA VAL A 148 13.74 -6.87 -6.35
C VAL A 148 13.49 -8.35 -5.99
N TRP A 149 12.83 -9.12 -6.86
CA TRP A 149 12.59 -10.55 -6.66
C TRP A 149 13.81 -11.45 -6.97
N LYS A 150 14.69 -11.07 -7.89
CA LYS A 150 15.75 -11.96 -8.45
C LYS A 150 16.90 -12.33 -7.50
N ASN A 151 17.00 -11.76 -6.30
CA ASN A 151 18.01 -12.14 -5.30
C ASN A 151 17.57 -13.33 -4.42
N VAL A 152 16.96 -14.35 -5.02
CA VAL A 152 16.68 -15.62 -4.34
C VAL A 152 17.80 -16.60 -4.68
N PRO A 153 18.55 -17.15 -3.70
CA PRO A 153 19.42 -18.28 -3.98
C PRO A 153 18.53 -19.43 -4.47
N LYS A 154 18.84 -19.93 -5.67
CA LYS A 154 18.19 -21.11 -6.22
C LYS A 154 18.31 -22.21 -5.17
N ARG A 155 17.20 -22.60 -4.56
CA ARG A 155 17.17 -23.78 -3.69
C ARG A 155 17.55 -24.98 -4.57
N GLN A 156 18.73 -25.53 -4.29
CA GLN A 156 19.09 -26.91 -4.63
C GLN A 156 18.18 -27.87 -3.86
#